data_AF-A0A968KJE1-F1
#
_entry.id   AF-A0A968KJE1-F1
#
_cell.length_a   1.000
_cell.length_b   1.000
_cell.length_c   1.000
_cell.angle_alpha   90.00
_cell.angle_beta   90.00
_cell.angle_gamma   90.00
#
_symmetry.space_group_name_H-M   'P 1'
#
loop_
_entity.id
_entity.type
_entity.pdbx_description
1 polymer ?
#
loop_
_entity_poly.entity_id
_entity_poly.type
_entity_poly.pdbx_seq_one_letter_code
_entity_poly.pdbx_strand_id
1 'polypeptide(L)' 'YNGFDTGIFLCTPGLFSALERAGRDGGDASLSGGVRLLAREGRARVFPVTGHFWIDIDDPVAFEQAERALSADSRRSR' A
#
# COMPACT_ATOMS: atom_id res chain seq x y z
N TYR A 1 -0.31 -1.04 -16.94
CA TYR A 1 0.00 -0.10 -15.84
C TYR A 1 1.11 -0.74 -15.01
N ASN A 2 2.17 0.00 -14.68
CA ASN A 2 3.33 -0.50 -13.92
C ASN A 2 3.37 0.24 -12.58
N GLY A 3 2.88 -0.39 -11.52
CA GLY A 3 2.90 0.16 -10.16
C GLY A 3 2.65 -0.95 -9.16
N PHE A 4 3.37 -0.89 -8.04
CA PHE A 4 3.17 -1.78 -6.90
C PHE A 4 2.30 -1.09 -5.86
N ASP A 5 1.46 -1.85 -5.18
CA ASP A 5 0.80 -1.38 -3.96
C ASP A 5 1.83 -1.40 -2.83
N THR A 6 2.05 -0.25 -2.20
CA THR A 6 3.07 -0.08 -1.16
C THR A 6 2.50 -0.27 0.25
N GLY A 7 1.23 -0.65 0.39
CA GLY A 7 0.58 -0.84 1.69
C GLY A 7 0.26 0.46 2.45
N ILE A 8 0.41 1.63 1.80
CA ILE A 8 0.19 2.95 2.41
C ILE A 8 -1.04 3.58 1.78
N PHE A 9 -2.04 3.90 2.61
CA PHE A 9 -3.32 4.42 2.16
C PHE A 9 -3.73 5.66 2.95
N LEU A 10 -3.97 6.77 2.24
CA LEU A 10 -4.62 7.94 2.79
C LEU A 10 -6.12 7.87 2.49
N CYS A 11 -6.91 7.57 3.51
CA CYS A 11 -8.33 7.24 3.35
C CYS A 11 -9.24 8.20 4.12
N THR A 12 -10.46 8.34 3.60
CA THR A 12 -11.60 8.86 4.38
C THR A 12 -12.35 7.69 5.03
N PRO A 13 -13.24 7.94 6.00
CA PRO A 13 -14.10 6.88 6.55
C PRO A 13 -14.93 6.12 5.50
N GLY A 14 -15.10 6.67 4.30
CA GLY A 14 -15.74 5.99 3.17
C GLY A 14 -15.07 4.67 2.76
N LEU A 15 -13.82 4.41 3.18
CA LEU A 15 -13.18 3.11 3.01
C LEU A 15 -13.97 1.99 3.71
N PHE A 16 -14.44 2.20 4.93
CA PHE A 16 -15.14 1.16 5.69
C PHE A 16 -16.42 0.71 4.99
N SER A 17 -17.21 1.67 4.49
CA SER A 17 -18.40 1.35 3.70
C SER A 17 -18.07 0.57 2.41
N ALA A 18 -16.93 0.84 1.79
CA ALA A 18 -16.48 0.09 0.63
C ALA A 18 -16.06 -1.34 0.97
N LEU A 19 -15.39 -1.56 2.11
CA LEU A 19 -15.03 -2.90 2.60
C LEU A 19 -16.27 -3.74 2.89
N GLU A 20 -17.26 -3.17 3.57
CA GLU A 20 -18.54 -3.85 3.85
C GLU A 20 -19.27 -4.25 2.57
N ARG A 21 -19.33 -3.34 1.59
CA ARG A 21 -19.93 -3.62 0.27
C ARG A 21 -19.15 -4.66 -0.50
N ALA A 22 -17.82 -4.59 -0.51
CA ALA A 22 -16.97 -5.56 -1.20
C ALA A 22 -17.16 -6.98 -0.62
N GLY A 23 -17.26 -7.10 0.70
CA GLY A 23 -17.60 -8.37 1.37
C GLY A 23 -19.01 -8.86 1.06
N ARG A 24 -20.02 -7.98 1.11
CA ARG A 24 -21.43 -8.33 0.89
C ARG A 24 -21.75 -8.73 -0.55
N ASP A 25 -21.31 -7.91 -1.50
CA ASP A 25 -21.73 -8.01 -2.90
C ASP A 25 -20.75 -8.84 -3.73
N GLY A 26 -19.46 -8.85 -3.35
CA GLY A 26 -18.38 -9.50 -4.09
C GLY A 26 -17.69 -10.66 -3.36
N GLY A 27 -18.01 -10.88 -2.08
CA GLY A 27 -17.36 -11.89 -1.24
C GLY A 27 -15.91 -11.57 -0.84
N ASP A 28 -15.39 -10.41 -1.23
CA ASP A 28 -14.00 -9.99 -0.99
C ASP A 28 -13.96 -8.84 0.02
N ALA A 29 -13.95 -9.18 1.30
CA ALA A 29 -13.84 -8.21 2.40
C ALA A 29 -12.40 -7.73 2.66
N SER A 30 -11.45 -8.04 1.78
CA SER A 30 -10.07 -7.57 1.90
C SER A 30 -9.95 -6.07 1.61
N LEU A 31 -8.84 -5.46 2.06
CA LEU A 31 -8.50 -4.07 1.72
C LEU A 31 -8.49 -3.87 0.19
N SER A 32 -7.89 -4.81 -0.54
CA SER A 32 -7.85 -4.83 -2.00
C SER A 32 -9.25 -4.90 -2.61
N GLY A 33 -10.17 -5.65 -2.01
CA GLY A 33 -11.57 -5.71 -2.41
C GLY A 33 -12.26 -4.34 -2.32
N GLY A 34 -12.17 -3.69 -1.16
CA GLY A 34 -12.73 -2.35 -0.95
C GLY A 34 -12.10 -1.28 -1.85
N VAL A 35 -10.77 -1.26 -1.97
CA VAL A 35 -10.05 -0.32 -2.83
C VAL A 35 -10.41 -0.53 -4.31
N ARG A 36 -10.55 -1.79 -4.75
CA ARG A 36 -10.99 -2.12 -6.12
C ARG A 36 -12.39 -1.60 -6.41
N LEU A 37 -13.30 -1.69 -5.44
CA LEU A 37 -14.64 -1.11 -5.56
C LEU A 37 -14.57 0.42 -5.69
N LEU A 38 -13.80 1.09 -4.83
CA LEU A 38 -13.59 2.54 -4.91
C LEU A 38 -12.92 2.97 -6.23
N ALA A 39 -11.98 2.18 -6.74
CA ALA A 39 -11.32 2.45 -8.02
C ALA A 39 -12.30 2.37 -9.20
N ARG A 40 -13.19 1.36 -9.20
CA ARG A 40 -14.27 1.25 -10.20
C ARG A 40 -15.23 2.44 -10.17
N GLU A 41 -15.44 3.03 -8.99
CA GLU A 41 -16.24 4.24 -8.78
C GLU A 41 -15.48 5.55 -9.11
N GLY A 42 -14.20 5.50 -9.50
CA GLY A 42 -13.37 6.68 -9.72
C GLY A 42 -12.97 7.43 -8.44
N ARG A 43 -13.08 6.77 -7.28
CA ARG A 43 -12.87 7.33 -5.94
C ARG A 43 -11.54 6.93 -5.31
N ALA A 44 -10.78 6.06 -5.95
CA ALA A 44 -9.40 5.76 -5.60
C ALA A 44 -8.44 6.44 -6.58
N ARG A 45 -7.32 6.97 -6.08
CA ARG A 45 -6.24 7.57 -6.89
C ARG A 45 -4.91 6.99 -6.44
N VAL A 46 -3.94 6.99 -7.34
CA VAL A 46 -2.55 6.62 -7.04
C VAL A 46 -1.75 7.86 -6.67
N PHE A 47 -0.79 7.70 -5.76
CA PHE A 47 0.20 8.73 -5.45
C PHE A 47 1.60 8.15 -5.72
N PRO A 48 2.36 8.71 -6.68
CA PRO A 48 3.68 8.18 -7.00
C PRO A 48 4.68 8.44 -5.88
N VAL A 49 5.38 7.39 -5.46
CA VAL A 49 6.50 7.47 -4.49
C VAL A 49 7.85 7.22 -5.17
N THR A 50 7.93 7.46 -6.48
CA THR A 50 9.15 7.27 -7.26
C THR A 50 10.32 8.05 -6.66
N GLY A 51 11.48 7.39 -6.52
CA GLY A 51 12.67 8.00 -5.90
C GLY A 51 12.75 7.81 -4.39
N HIS A 52 11.71 7.28 -3.74
CA HIS A 52 11.75 6.88 -2.34
C HIS A 52 12.06 5.39 -2.19
N PHE A 53 12.77 5.04 -1.12
CA PHE A 53 12.99 3.65 -0.74
C PHE A 53 11.72 3.07 -0.11
N TRP A 54 11.31 1.89 -0.58
CA TRP A 54 10.22 1.10 -0.02
C TRP A 54 10.60 -0.37 -0.10
N ILE A 55 10.26 -1.13 0.92
CA ILE A 55 10.47 -2.58 1.01
C ILE A 55 9.33 -3.20 1.82
N ASP A 56 8.82 -4.33 1.32
CA ASP A 56 7.92 -5.21 2.08
C ASP A 56 8.77 -6.21 2.87
N ILE A 57 8.55 -6.32 4.17
CA ILE A 57 9.38 -7.13 5.07
C ILE A 57 8.62 -8.41 5.42
N ASP A 58 8.65 -9.38 4.52
CA ASP A 58 7.94 -10.66 4.68
C ASP A 58 8.81 -11.78 5.25
N ASP A 59 10.14 -11.64 5.16
CA ASP A 59 11.08 -12.70 5.53
C ASP A 59 12.39 -12.14 6.15
N PRO A 60 13.25 -13.00 6.74
CA PRO A 60 14.51 -12.57 7.34
C PRO A 60 15.48 -11.90 6.36
N VAL A 61 15.43 -12.26 5.06
CA VAL A 61 16.30 -11.66 4.03
C VAL A 61 15.86 -10.23 3.74
N ALA A 62 14.56 -10.00 3.60
CA ALA A 62 13.97 -8.67 3.44
C ALA A 62 14.25 -7.78 4.66
N PHE A 63 14.22 -8.36 5.86
CA PHE A 63 14.59 -7.65 7.09
C PHE A 63 16.04 -7.15 7.06
N GLU A 64 17.00 -8.02 6.73
CA GLU A 64 18.40 -7.61 6.58
C GLU A 64 18.59 -6.52 5.51
N GLN A 65 17.85 -6.60 4.40
CA GLN A 65 17.88 -5.59 3.35
C GLN A 65 17.38 -4.24 3.86
N ALA A 66 16.30 -4.22 4.64
CA ALA A 66 15.74 -3.01 5.24
C ALA A 66 16.73 -2.35 6.21
N GLU A 67 17.39 -3.13 7.08
CA GLU A 67 18.40 -2.60 8.01
C GLU A 67 19.60 -1.98 7.29
N ARG A 68 20.07 -2.63 6.22
CA ARG A 68 21.16 -2.10 5.38
C ARG A 68 20.77 -0.79 4.72
N ALA A 69 19.54 -0.69 4.19
CA ALA A 69 19.03 0.53 3.57
C ALA A 69 18.94 1.69 4.57
N LEU A 70 18.39 1.47 5.76
CA LEU A 70 18.30 2.47 6.82
C LEU A 70 19.69 2.96 7.28
N SER A 71 20.64 2.03 7.41
CA SER A 71 22.02 2.36 7.80
C SER A 71 22.75 3.19 6.74
N ALA A 72 22.52 2.91 5.46
CA ALA A 72 23.12 3.66 4.35
C ALA A 72 22.58 5.10 4.29
N ASP A 73 21.27 5.29 4.49
CA ASP A 73 20.64 6.62 4.48
C ASP A 73 21.11 7.51 5.64
N SER A 74 21.24 6.91 6.83
CA SER A 74 21.77 7.58 8.03
C SER A 74 23.22 8.08 7.87
N ARG A 75 24.01 7.44 6.99
CA ARG A 75 25.38 7.86 6.66
C ARG A 75 25.42 8.93 5.58
N ARG A 76 24.39 9.01 4.73
CA ARG A 76 24.28 10.00 3.65
C ARG A 76 23.75 11.36 4.14
N SER A 77 23.11 11.37 5.31
CA SER A 77 22.58 12.56 5.98
C SER A 77 23.55 13.18 7.00
N ARG A 78 24.78 12.66 7.10
CA ARG A 78 25.90 13.24 7.85
C ARG A 78 26.90 13.87 6.89
#